data_AF-A0A7X6WF00-F1
#
_entry.id   AF-A0A7X6WF00-F1
#
_cell.length_a   1.000
_cell.length_b   1.000
_cell.length_c   1.000
_cell.angle_alpha   90.00
_cell.angle_beta   90.00
_cell.angle_gamma   90.00
#
_symmetry.space_group_name_H-M   'P 1'
#
loop_
_entity.id
_entity.type
_entity.pdbx_description
1 polymer ?
#
loop_
_entity_poly.entity_id
_entity_poly.type
_entity_poly.pdbx_seq_one_letter_code
_entity_poly.pdbx_strand_id
1 'polypeptide(L)'
;MGMKYSNLYPDAPKQTSYEESMEYQDFVVDILIKNLGLAISNYSSRRYQFNIGESRQGIEIKLDKRISPKGNVSIEVYEKSKASNRLWVKSGILRDDNTWLYIQGNYDYIFIFSKRALRKIYEEKYITKVWEPKPTIKTFLISFSEAERLCEKLIVVRKE
;
A
#
# COMPACT_ATOMS: atom_id res chain seq x y z
N MET A 1 2.62 6.78 -32.39
CA MET A 1 3.49 7.85 -31.84
C MET A 1 3.40 7.76 -30.32
N GLY A 2 4.31 7.00 -29.70
CA GLY A 2 4.19 6.63 -28.28
C GLY A 2 4.46 7.82 -27.37
N MET A 3 3.52 8.15 -26.49
CA MET A 3 3.75 9.10 -25.40
C MET A 3 4.91 8.61 -24.55
N LYS A 4 6.02 9.36 -24.53
CA LYS A 4 7.08 9.19 -23.54
C LYS A 4 6.47 9.49 -22.17
N TYR A 5 6.27 8.47 -21.35
CA TYR A 5 5.91 8.63 -19.94
C TYR A 5 6.97 9.51 -19.28
N SER A 6 6.63 10.78 -19.04
CA SER A 6 7.46 11.69 -18.26
C SER A 6 7.66 11.08 -16.87
N ASN A 7 8.91 10.87 -16.45
CA ASN A 7 9.31 10.32 -15.14
C ASN A 7 8.38 10.76 -13.99
N LEU A 8 7.37 9.94 -13.66
CA LEU A 8 6.39 10.23 -12.61
C LEU A 8 6.98 10.02 -11.20
N TYR A 9 8.07 9.25 -11.12
CA TYR A 9 8.83 8.93 -9.91
C TYR A 9 10.32 8.83 -10.26
N PRO A 10 11.12 9.89 -10.04
CA PRO A 10 12.51 9.93 -10.49
C PRO A 10 13.41 8.92 -9.78
N ASP A 11 13.03 8.52 -8.56
CA ASP A 11 13.79 7.59 -7.71
C ASP A 11 13.18 6.18 -7.70
N ALA A 12 12.28 5.87 -8.64
CA ALA A 12 11.72 4.53 -8.76
C ALA A 12 12.80 3.52 -9.21
N PRO A 13 12.88 2.32 -8.61
CA PRO A 13 13.87 1.31 -9.01
C PRO A 13 13.73 0.85 -10.46
N LYS A 14 12.50 0.89 -10.98
CA LYS A 14 12.16 0.55 -12.37
C LYS A 14 11.17 1.56 -12.91
N GLN A 15 11.26 1.86 -14.21
CA GLN A 15 10.30 2.74 -14.87
C GLN A 15 8.87 2.15 -14.87
N THR A 16 8.74 0.82 -14.85
CA THR A 16 7.45 0.11 -14.81
C THR A 16 6.82 0.06 -13.43
N SER A 17 7.48 0.53 -12.35
CA SER A 17 6.94 0.39 -10.98
C SER A 17 5.56 1.00 -10.79
N TYR A 18 5.24 2.06 -11.53
CA TYR A 18 3.92 2.67 -11.49
C TYR A 18 2.85 1.79 -12.17
N GLU A 19 3.15 1.29 -13.37
CA GLU A 19 2.28 0.38 -14.12
C GLU A 19 2.03 -0.92 -13.35
N GLU A 20 3.07 -1.53 -12.80
CA GLU A 20 2.95 -2.72 -11.94
C GLU A 20 2.07 -2.48 -10.71
N SER A 21 2.08 -1.26 -10.16
CA SER A 21 1.22 -0.89 -9.04
C SER A 21 -0.24 -0.75 -9.48
N MET A 22 -0.49 -0.19 -10.67
CA MET A 22 -1.84 -0.10 -11.24
C MET A 22 -2.41 -1.48 -11.56
N GLU A 23 -1.63 -2.34 -12.22
CA GLU A 23 -2.04 -3.73 -12.51
C GLU A 23 -2.41 -4.48 -11.22
N TYR A 24 -1.64 -4.28 -10.15
CA TYR A 24 -1.95 -4.89 -8.86
C TYR A 24 -3.25 -4.35 -8.25
N GLN A 25 -3.54 -3.05 -8.39
CA GLN A 25 -4.81 -2.48 -7.94
C GLN A 25 -5.98 -3.14 -8.68
N ASP A 26 -5.89 -3.26 -10.01
CA ASP A 26 -6.94 -3.88 -10.82
C ASP A 26 -7.16 -5.35 -10.41
N PHE A 27 -6.07 -6.09 -10.22
CA PHE A 27 -6.13 -7.46 -9.72
C PHE A 27 -6.82 -7.57 -8.35
N VAL A 28 -6.49 -6.68 -7.40
CA VAL A 28 -7.14 -6.67 -6.08
C VAL A 28 -8.62 -6.34 -6.21
N VAL A 29 -9.02 -5.40 -7.07
CA VAL A 29 -10.43 -5.08 -7.32
C VAL A 29 -11.20 -6.31 -7.79
N ASP A 30 -10.68 -7.05 -8.77
CA ASP A 30 -11.32 -8.27 -9.27
C ASP A 30 -11.44 -9.33 -8.19
N ILE A 31 -10.40 -9.53 -7.38
CA ILE A 31 -10.43 -10.48 -6.27
C ILE A 31 -11.49 -10.09 -5.23
N LEU A 32 -11.61 -8.82 -4.88
CA LEU A 32 -12.57 -8.37 -3.87
C LEU A 32 -14.01 -8.42 -4.37
N ILE A 33 -14.25 -8.10 -5.65
CA ILE A 33 -15.57 -8.29 -6.27
C ILE A 33 -15.92 -9.78 -6.30
N LYS A 34 -15.04 -10.65 -6.81
CA LYS A 34 -15.29 -12.10 -6.93
C LYS A 34 -15.53 -12.76 -5.57
N ASN A 35 -14.74 -12.42 -4.55
CA ASN A 35 -14.75 -13.14 -3.28
C ASN A 35 -15.64 -12.50 -2.20
N LEU A 36 -15.82 -11.19 -2.24
CA LEU A 36 -16.52 -10.44 -1.19
C LEU A 36 -17.73 -9.65 -1.71
N GLY A 37 -17.95 -9.59 -3.02
CA GLY A 37 -18.95 -8.69 -3.62
C GLY A 37 -18.62 -7.21 -3.41
N LEU A 38 -17.36 -6.88 -3.11
CA LEU A 38 -16.94 -5.52 -2.78
C LEU A 38 -16.37 -4.82 -4.02
N ALA A 39 -17.16 -3.91 -4.60
CA ALA A 39 -16.71 -3.05 -5.69
C ALA A 39 -15.94 -1.83 -5.15
N ILE A 40 -14.79 -1.53 -5.77
CA ILE A 40 -13.95 -0.37 -5.43
C ILE A 40 -13.87 0.57 -6.64
N SER A 41 -13.99 1.87 -6.38
CA SER A 41 -13.86 2.92 -7.37
C SER A 41 -12.60 3.73 -7.10
N ASN A 42 -11.48 3.30 -7.68
CA ASN A 42 -10.19 3.97 -7.55
C ASN A 42 -10.21 5.32 -8.28
N TYR A 43 -9.68 6.36 -7.65
CA TYR A 43 -9.48 7.64 -8.33
C TYR A 43 -8.23 7.57 -9.20
N SER A 44 -8.35 7.93 -10.47
CA SER A 44 -7.20 7.94 -11.39
C SER A 44 -6.41 9.25 -11.35
N SER A 45 -7.02 10.35 -10.91
CA SER A 45 -6.36 11.66 -10.91
C SER A 45 -5.58 11.89 -9.61
N ARG A 46 -4.33 12.37 -9.74
CA ARG A 46 -3.49 12.73 -8.59
C ARG A 46 -4.16 13.72 -7.65
N ARG A 47 -4.86 14.72 -8.20
CA ARG A 47 -5.58 15.71 -7.39
C ARG A 47 -6.58 15.06 -6.43
N TYR A 48 -7.34 14.08 -6.90
CA TYR A 48 -8.29 13.35 -6.05
C TYR A 48 -7.57 12.40 -5.10
N GLN A 49 -6.56 11.68 -5.58
CA GLN A 49 -5.75 10.78 -4.75
C GLN A 49 -5.12 11.51 -3.55
N PHE A 50 -4.58 12.72 -3.76
CA PHE A 50 -3.94 13.50 -2.69
C PHE A 50 -4.93 14.21 -1.77
N ASN A 51 -6.05 14.73 -2.30
CA ASN A 51 -6.96 15.56 -1.50
C ASN A 51 -8.08 14.78 -0.82
N ILE A 52 -8.37 13.56 -1.29
CA ILE A 52 -9.46 12.72 -0.75
C ILE A 52 -8.93 11.40 -0.23
N GLY A 53 -8.08 10.73 -1.00
CA GLY A 53 -7.56 9.37 -0.77
C GLY A 53 -7.61 8.54 -2.06
N GLU A 54 -7.17 7.28 -2.04
CA GLU A 54 -6.96 6.51 -3.28
C GLU A 54 -8.26 6.03 -3.95
N SER A 55 -9.34 5.86 -3.19
CA SER A 55 -10.64 5.42 -3.73
C SER A 55 -11.83 6.12 -3.08
N ARG A 56 -12.98 6.11 -3.76
CA ARG A 56 -14.22 6.71 -3.26
C ARG A 56 -14.67 6.08 -1.93
N GLN A 57 -14.45 4.78 -1.79
CA GLN A 57 -14.83 3.96 -0.65
C GLN A 57 -13.86 4.12 0.54
N GLY A 58 -12.71 4.79 0.39
CA GLY A 58 -11.72 4.92 1.46
C GLY A 58 -10.87 3.67 1.66
N ILE A 59 -10.50 3.02 0.55
CA ILE A 59 -9.62 1.86 0.50
C ILE A 59 -8.33 2.26 -0.22
N GLU A 60 -7.19 2.01 0.42
CA GLU A 60 -5.83 2.18 -0.14
C GLU A 60 -5.24 0.80 -0.47
N ILE A 61 -4.63 0.64 -1.63
CA ILE A 61 -4.11 -0.64 -2.12
C ILE A 61 -2.63 -0.51 -2.46
N LYS A 62 -1.80 -1.34 -1.82
CA LYS A 62 -0.34 -1.29 -1.93
C LYS A 62 0.25 -2.65 -2.30
N LEU A 63 1.06 -2.63 -3.35
CA LEU A 63 1.87 -3.76 -3.78
C LEU A 63 3.15 -3.88 -2.96
N ASP A 64 3.38 -5.03 -2.32
CA ASP A 64 4.65 -5.44 -1.72
C ASP A 64 5.05 -6.84 -2.19
N LYS A 65 5.84 -6.87 -3.26
CA LYS A 65 6.34 -8.09 -3.89
C LYS A 65 7.22 -8.97 -2.98
N ARG A 66 7.62 -8.49 -1.80
CA ARG A 66 8.54 -9.19 -0.89
C ARG A 66 7.83 -10.07 0.14
N ILE A 67 6.49 -9.98 0.22
CA ILE A 67 5.70 -10.75 1.18
C ILE A 67 5.86 -12.25 0.90
N SER A 68 6.19 -12.99 1.96
CA SER A 68 6.20 -14.46 1.96
C SER A 68 5.87 -14.98 3.36
N PRO A 69 5.42 -16.24 3.51
CA PRO A 69 5.08 -16.82 4.81
C PRO A 69 6.20 -16.82 5.85
N LYS A 70 7.47 -16.81 5.40
CA LYS A 70 8.67 -16.75 6.27
C LYS A 70 9.19 -15.33 6.46
N GLY A 71 8.58 -14.34 5.81
CA GLY A 71 9.04 -12.97 5.75
C GLY A 71 8.20 -12.01 6.57
N ASN A 72 8.30 -10.75 6.19
CA ASN A 72 7.59 -9.64 6.80
C ASN A 72 6.63 -8.99 5.80
N VAL A 73 5.61 -8.33 6.33
CA VAL A 73 4.75 -7.39 5.62
C VAL A 73 5.21 -5.98 5.98
N SER A 74 5.51 -5.17 4.97
CA SER A 74 5.87 -3.76 5.20
C SER A 74 4.64 -2.87 5.20
N ILE A 75 4.57 -1.96 6.18
CA ILE A 75 3.48 -0.99 6.34
C ILE A 75 4.05 0.42 6.26
N GLU A 76 3.61 1.20 5.29
CA GLU A 76 4.10 2.55 5.02
C GLU A 76 3.54 3.59 6.00
N VAL A 77 4.42 4.49 6.46
CA VAL A 77 4.11 5.53 7.44
C VAL A 77 4.53 6.93 6.99
N TYR A 78 5.61 7.05 6.20
CA TYR A 78 6.04 8.33 5.63
C TYR A 78 6.62 8.16 4.23
N GLU A 79 6.52 9.20 3.42
CA GLU A 79 7.10 9.24 2.09
C GLU A 79 7.82 10.56 1.79
N LYS A 80 8.53 10.57 0.66
CA LYS A 80 9.02 11.76 -0.04
C LYS A 80 8.74 11.60 -1.53
N SER A 81 8.35 12.68 -2.18
CA SER A 81 8.20 12.67 -3.65
C SER A 81 9.54 12.53 -4.39
N LYS A 82 10.66 12.94 -3.76
CA LYS A 82 12.03 12.78 -4.27
C LYS A 82 13.01 12.53 -3.13
N ALA A 83 14.06 11.73 -3.37
CA ALA A 83 15.08 11.39 -2.37
C ALA A 83 15.78 12.63 -1.80
N SER A 84 15.99 13.64 -2.64
CA SER A 84 16.63 14.91 -2.27
C SER A 84 15.78 15.81 -1.36
N ASN A 85 14.48 15.53 -1.21
CA ASN A 85 13.65 16.29 -0.29
C ASN A 85 14.11 16.05 1.15
N ARG A 86 14.26 17.13 1.93
CA ARG A 86 14.69 17.02 3.33
C ARG A 86 13.56 16.52 4.23
N LEU A 87 12.35 17.02 4.02
CA LEU A 87 11.19 16.74 4.87
C LEU A 87 10.49 15.45 4.45
N TRP A 88 10.14 14.65 5.45
CA TRP A 88 9.24 13.51 5.31
C TRP A 88 7.79 13.98 5.48
N VAL A 89 6.87 13.44 4.69
CA VAL A 89 5.44 13.69 4.83
C VAL A 89 4.72 12.43 5.26
N LYS A 90 3.65 12.57 6.04
CA LYS A 90 2.83 11.42 6.49
C LYS A 90 2.25 10.70 5.27
N SER A 91 2.37 9.38 5.26
CA SER A 91 1.89 8.52 4.15
C SER A 91 1.27 7.24 4.68
N GLY A 92 0.66 6.48 3.78
CA GLY A 92 0.00 5.20 4.06
C GLY A 92 -0.91 5.31 5.28
N ILE A 93 -0.63 4.52 6.31
CA ILE A 93 -1.49 4.47 7.49
C ILE A 93 -1.52 5.79 8.29
N LEU A 94 -0.55 6.68 8.12
CA LEU A 94 -0.50 7.99 8.80
C LEU A 94 -1.06 9.14 7.96
N ARG A 95 -1.38 8.92 6.69
CA ARG A 95 -1.98 9.95 5.83
C ARG A 95 -3.33 10.37 6.41
N ASP A 96 -3.62 11.66 6.39
CA ASP A 96 -4.90 12.21 6.86
C ASP A 96 -5.85 12.37 5.68
N ASP A 97 -6.52 11.28 5.32
CA ASP A 97 -7.40 11.14 4.15
C ASP A 97 -8.60 10.26 4.50
N ASN A 98 -9.45 9.93 3.51
CA ASN A 98 -10.64 9.12 3.72
C ASN A 98 -10.35 7.63 3.93
N THR A 99 -9.09 7.20 3.92
CA THR A 99 -8.73 5.78 3.98
C THR A 99 -9.08 5.21 5.35
N TRP A 100 -9.85 4.12 5.38
CA TRP A 100 -10.16 3.34 6.59
C TRP A 100 -9.80 1.86 6.44
N LEU A 101 -9.77 1.33 5.21
CA LEU A 101 -9.15 0.03 4.90
C LEU A 101 -7.82 0.23 4.18
N TYR A 102 -6.82 -0.50 4.63
CA TYR A 102 -5.49 -0.54 4.04
C TYR A 102 -5.21 -1.96 3.56
N ILE A 103 -5.07 -2.12 2.25
CA ILE A 103 -4.82 -3.41 1.61
C ILE A 103 -3.34 -3.48 1.22
N GLN A 104 -2.66 -4.49 1.73
CA GLN A 104 -1.23 -4.71 1.50
C GLN A 104 -1.01 -6.14 1.04
N GLY A 105 -0.31 -6.33 -0.08
CA GLY A 105 -0.12 -7.69 -0.56
C GLY A 105 0.69 -7.80 -1.83
N ASN A 106 0.67 -9.01 -2.37
CA ASN A 106 1.16 -9.35 -3.71
C ASN A 106 0.13 -10.27 -4.39
N TYR A 107 0.53 -10.90 -5.50
CA TYR A 107 -0.33 -11.79 -6.28
C TYR A 107 -0.62 -13.14 -5.60
N ASP A 108 0.03 -13.45 -4.48
CA ASP A 108 -0.17 -14.70 -3.74
C ASP A 108 -0.93 -14.47 -2.41
N TYR A 109 -0.70 -13.33 -1.75
CA TYR A 109 -1.26 -12.98 -0.45
C TYR A 109 -1.78 -11.54 -0.42
N ILE A 110 -3.04 -11.36 -0.03
CA ILE A 110 -3.67 -10.05 0.13
C ILE A 110 -4.15 -9.92 1.57
N PHE A 111 -3.55 -8.99 2.31
CA PHE A 111 -3.99 -8.65 3.66
C PHE A 111 -4.88 -7.42 3.61
N ILE A 112 -6.03 -7.49 4.29
CA ILE A 112 -6.97 -6.39 4.46
C ILE A 112 -6.92 -5.96 5.92
N PHE A 113 -6.47 -4.74 6.18
CA PHE A 113 -6.35 -4.20 7.53
C PHE A 113 -7.29 -3.01 7.76
N SER A 114 -7.77 -2.87 8.99
CA SER A 114 -8.25 -1.58 9.48
C SER A 114 -7.07 -0.62 9.65
N LYS A 115 -7.12 0.53 8.97
CA LYS A 115 -6.10 1.59 9.11
C LYS A 115 -5.98 2.05 10.56
N ARG A 116 -7.11 2.13 11.27
CA ARG A 116 -7.15 2.50 12.70
C ARG A 116 -6.38 1.49 13.56
N ALA A 117 -6.57 0.20 13.32
CA ALA A 117 -5.86 -0.84 14.06
C ALA A 117 -4.35 -0.80 13.81
N LEU A 118 -3.94 -0.63 12.55
CA LEU A 118 -2.52 -0.47 12.20
C LEU A 118 -1.90 0.77 12.85
N ARG A 119 -2.59 1.91 12.86
CA ARG A 119 -2.11 3.14 13.53
C ARG A 119 -1.90 2.93 15.03
N LYS A 120 -2.86 2.29 15.70
CA LYS A 120 -2.75 2.00 17.13
C LYS A 120 -1.51 1.17 17.43
N ILE A 121 -1.29 0.10 16.67
CA ILE A 121 -0.13 -0.79 16.86
C ILE A 121 1.18 -0.10 16.49
N TYR A 122 1.16 0.76 15.48
CA TYR A 122 2.29 1.61 15.16
C TYR A 122 2.68 2.49 16.36
N GLU A 123 1.73 3.23 16.92
CA GLU A 123 1.94 4.12 18.06
C GLU A 123 2.43 3.35 19.32
N GLU A 124 1.86 2.18 19.59
CA GLU A 124 2.17 1.39 20.79
C GLU A 124 3.49 0.60 20.69
N LYS A 125 3.87 0.11 19.50
CA LYS A 125 4.94 -0.90 19.35
C LYS A 125 6.01 -0.58 18.30
N TYR A 126 5.68 0.17 17.25
CA TYR A 126 6.56 0.32 16.08
C TYR A 126 7.04 1.75 15.78
N ILE A 127 6.59 2.75 16.53
CA ILE A 127 6.97 4.14 16.30
C ILE A 127 8.49 4.35 16.34
N THR A 128 9.20 3.60 17.18
CA THR A 128 10.67 3.59 17.28
C THR A 128 11.36 2.55 16.39
N LYS A 129 10.60 1.77 15.60
CA LYS A 129 11.08 0.66 14.76
C LYS A 129 10.80 0.89 13.28
N VAL A 130 10.76 2.15 12.87
CA VAL A 130 10.60 2.54 11.47
C VAL A 130 11.93 2.37 10.74
N TRP A 131 11.87 1.79 9.55
CA TRP A 131 12.97 1.54 8.65
C TRP A 131 12.74 2.23 7.30
N GLU A 132 13.83 2.58 6.62
CA GLU A 132 13.83 3.22 5.30
C GLU A 132 14.21 2.19 4.23
N PRO A 133 13.25 1.43 3.65
CA PRO A 133 13.55 0.49 2.56
C PRO A 133 14.06 1.18 1.29
N LYS A 134 13.74 2.47 1.13
CA LYS A 134 14.13 3.31 0.01
C LYS A 134 14.36 4.73 0.52
N PRO A 135 15.15 5.57 -0.19
CA PRO A 135 15.37 6.97 0.20
C PRO A 135 14.10 7.82 0.30
N THR A 136 13.00 7.34 -0.29
CA THR A 136 11.71 8.03 -0.38
C THR A 136 10.60 7.40 0.45
N ILE A 137 10.84 6.28 1.15
CA ILE A 137 9.77 5.55 1.85
C ILE A 137 10.25 5.15 3.24
N LYS A 138 9.39 5.34 4.24
CA LYS A 138 9.51 4.80 5.59
C LYS A 138 8.41 3.80 5.87
N THR A 139 8.79 2.64 6.38
CA THR A 139 7.88 1.57 6.75
C THR A 139 8.24 1.01 8.12
N PHE A 140 7.30 0.38 8.82
CA PHE A 140 7.66 -0.63 9.82
C PHE A 140 7.37 -2.03 9.26
N LEU A 141 7.97 -3.04 9.89
CA LEU A 141 7.84 -4.43 9.48
C LEU A 141 7.09 -5.22 10.56
N ILE A 142 6.05 -5.94 10.16
CA ILE A 142 5.39 -6.96 10.98
C ILE A 142 5.66 -8.33 10.36
N SER A 143 5.83 -9.37 11.17
CA SER A 143 5.98 -10.72 10.62
C SER A 143 4.70 -11.13 9.88
N PHE A 144 4.80 -12.05 8.93
CA PHE A 144 3.61 -12.60 8.26
C PHE A 144 2.57 -13.13 9.26
N SER A 145 3.00 -13.86 10.29
CA SER A 145 2.13 -14.39 11.35
C SER A 145 1.50 -13.29 12.22
N GLU A 146 2.16 -12.14 12.38
CA GLU A 146 1.57 -11.00 13.06
C GLU A 146 0.58 -10.28 12.14
N ALA A 147 0.91 -10.10 10.87
CA ALA A 147 -0.01 -9.58 9.86
C ALA A 147 -1.30 -10.40 9.77
N GLU A 148 -1.20 -11.73 9.76
CA GLU A 148 -2.35 -12.63 9.73
C GLU A 148 -3.27 -12.45 10.94
N ARG A 149 -2.71 -12.29 12.15
CA ARG A 149 -3.48 -12.05 13.37
C ARG A 149 -4.11 -10.66 13.44
N LEU A 150 -3.48 -9.68 12.79
CA LEU A 150 -3.90 -8.27 12.85
C LEU A 150 -4.85 -7.87 11.72
N CYS A 151 -4.85 -8.61 10.61
CA CYS A 151 -5.71 -8.32 9.48
C CYS A 151 -7.17 -8.70 9.78
N GLU A 152 -8.10 -7.94 9.20
CA GLU A 152 -9.52 -8.29 9.20
C GLU A 152 -9.77 -9.50 8.30
N LYS A 153 -8.94 -9.65 7.24
CA LYS A 153 -8.99 -10.78 6.32
C LYS A 153 -7.65 -10.98 5.61
N LEU A 154 -7.21 -12.23 5.55
CA LEU A 154 -6.16 -12.69 4.64
C LEU A 154 -6.83 -13.46 3.49
N ILE A 155 -6.54 -13.07 2.26
CA ILE A 155 -6.89 -13.82 1.06
C ILE A 155 -5.61 -14.46 0.51
N VAL A 156 -5.59 -15.79 0.47
CA VAL A 156 -4.54 -16.56 -0.20
C VAL A 156 -5.03 -16.87 -1.61
N VAL A 157 -4.36 -16.30 -2.61
CA VAL A 157 -4.72 -16.46 -4.01
C VAL A 157 -4.20 -17.82 -4.47
N ARG A 158 -5.11 -18.79 -4.62
CA ARG A 158 -4.76 -20.07 -5.22
C ARG A 158 -4.66 -19.89 -6.73
N LYS A 159 -3.57 -20.38 -7.33
CA LYS A 159 -3.52 -20.56 -8.79
C LYS A 159 -4.43 -21.74 -9.11
N GLU A 160 -5.55 -21.45 -9.77
CA GLU A 160 -6.38 -22.47 -10.43
C GLU A 160 -5.59 -23.16 -11.55
#